data_AF-A0A6A4VZK2-F1
#
_entry.id   AF-A0A6A4VZK2-F1
#
_cell.length_a   1.000
_cell.length_b   1.000
_cell.length_c   1.000
_cell.angle_alpha   90.00
_cell.angle_beta   90.00
_cell.angle_gamma   90.00
#
_symmetry.space_group_name_H-M   'P 1'
#
loop_
_entity.id
_entity.type
_entity.pdbx_description
1 polymer ?
#
loop_
_entity_poly.entity_id
_entity_poly.type
_entity_poly.pdbx_seq_one_letter_code
_entity_poly.pdbx_strand_id
1 'polypeptide(L)'
;MVIPSSILSMGLLSPGRRLRSISSSLFGCRMQTSAAKSDEDEKKMQFLTVMREVPVPVVVVTAAASGGPRRGFTCSSFTSVSAHPPLVSVCIGQPSRFLRLVLDTGRFNVHVLAERQVSLSVHFARPPEKNEDQFDGISHTTDENGVPLLPDVAAGIRCSVFKSDIVGDHAVIYGEVLESTVAQDRPPMVFYQRSYHSLAEAAFMSAFERQTLPFEDWTHEAHIRMAWNYLRQHPLPEAERLIKQGIQRYNTVNKTRVSRGYHETVTCCFVRLVAAALRDPITGSANTFREFRRRNEYLWDSALVGRYYSPERINSEEARLRFVEPDRQPLPDVS
;
A
#
# COMPACT_ATOMS: atom_id res chain seq x y z
N MET A 1 -16.90 -2.92 -1.72
CA MET A 1 -15.70 -3.67 -1.34
C MET A 1 -14.78 -2.72 -0.57
N VAL A 2 -14.82 -2.76 0.76
CA VAL A 2 -13.92 -1.98 1.63
C VAL A 2 -12.61 -2.76 1.76
N ILE A 3 -11.46 -2.08 1.81
CA ILE A 3 -10.20 -2.74 2.17
C ILE A 3 -10.37 -3.31 3.59
N PRO A 4 -10.43 -4.64 3.79
CA PRO A 4 -10.84 -5.21 5.07
C PRO A 4 -9.86 -4.85 6.20
N SER A 5 -10.38 -4.35 7.32
CA SER A 5 -9.58 -4.02 8.51
C SER A 5 -8.84 -5.25 9.07
N SER A 6 -9.34 -6.47 8.81
CA SER A 6 -8.71 -7.74 9.20
C SER A 6 -7.36 -8.02 8.55
N ILE A 7 -7.02 -7.32 7.45
CA ILE A 7 -5.70 -7.41 6.81
C ILE A 7 -4.63 -6.70 7.64
N LEU A 8 -5.02 -5.82 8.58
CA LEU A 8 -4.10 -5.03 9.41
C LEU A 8 -3.84 -5.63 10.80
N SER A 9 -4.42 -6.79 11.14
CA SER A 9 -4.45 -7.32 12.52
C SER A 9 -4.14 -8.82 12.65
N MET A 10 -3.29 -9.40 11.79
CA MET A 10 -2.80 -10.77 12.01
C MET A 10 -1.35 -10.78 12.53
N GLY A 11 -1.22 -10.43 13.81
CA GLY A 11 -0.14 -10.85 14.68
C GLY A 11 -0.75 -11.33 16.00
N LEU A 12 -0.47 -12.60 16.34
CA LEU A 12 -0.83 -13.30 17.59
C LEU A 12 -2.24 -13.93 17.66
N LEU A 13 -2.31 -15.23 17.35
CA LEU A 13 -3.30 -16.13 17.94
C LEU A 13 -2.62 -17.45 18.35
N SER A 14 -2.64 -17.72 19.66
CA SER A 14 -2.27 -19.00 20.27
C SER A 14 -3.44 -19.99 20.21
N PRO A 15 -3.20 -21.32 20.15
CA PRO A 15 -4.25 -22.30 19.95
C PRO A 15 -4.74 -22.92 21.27
N GLY A 16 -6.04 -23.21 21.34
CA GLY A 16 -6.54 -24.36 22.10
C GLY A 16 -7.86 -24.16 22.81
N ARG A 17 -8.91 -24.88 22.38
CA ARG A 17 -9.69 -25.78 23.26
C ARG A 17 -10.64 -26.68 22.48
N ARG A 18 -10.79 -27.89 23.03
CA ARG A 18 -11.38 -29.11 22.46
C ARG A 18 -12.91 -29.08 22.35
N LEU A 19 -13.42 -29.78 21.34
CA LEU A 19 -14.82 -30.13 21.13
C LEU A 19 -15.32 -31.16 22.15
N ARG A 20 -16.56 -31.02 22.60
CA ARG A 20 -17.36 -32.09 23.23
C ARG A 20 -18.47 -32.50 22.26
N SER A 21 -18.66 -33.81 22.12
CA SER A 21 -19.70 -34.44 21.29
C SER A 21 -21.07 -34.35 21.95
N ILE A 22 -22.12 -34.11 21.16
CA ILE A 22 -23.51 -34.45 21.52
C ILE A 22 -24.23 -35.01 20.28
N SER A 23 -24.59 -36.30 20.43
CA SER A 23 -25.76 -37.05 19.99
C SER A 23 -26.56 -36.64 18.74
N SER A 24 -26.77 -37.65 17.90
CA SER A 24 -27.57 -37.75 16.69
C SER A 24 -29.07 -37.99 16.95
N SER A 25 -29.93 -37.16 16.38
CA SER A 25 -31.24 -37.55 15.80
C SER A 25 -31.86 -36.36 15.05
N LEU A 26 -32.74 -36.65 14.07
CA LEU A 26 -33.38 -35.75 13.08
C LEU A 26 -32.64 -35.62 11.74
N PHE A 27 -32.49 -36.75 11.06
CA PHE A 27 -32.28 -36.83 9.60
C PHE A 27 -33.61 -36.58 8.89
N GLY A 28 -33.63 -35.65 7.93
CA GLY A 28 -34.78 -35.47 7.03
C GLY A 28 -35.07 -34.07 6.51
N CYS A 29 -34.22 -33.05 6.70
CA CYS A 29 -34.35 -31.77 5.96
C CYS A 29 -33.08 -30.88 5.97
N ARG A 30 -31.94 -31.35 6.49
CA ARG A 30 -30.74 -30.52 6.75
C ARG A 30 -29.58 -30.66 5.76
N MET A 31 -29.63 -31.62 4.83
CA MET A 31 -28.49 -31.90 3.94
C MET A 31 -28.43 -31.01 2.69
N GLN A 32 -29.57 -30.53 2.18
CA GLN A 32 -29.59 -29.70 0.97
C GLN A 32 -29.10 -28.26 1.22
N THR A 33 -29.36 -27.69 2.40
CA THR A 33 -28.92 -26.34 2.78
C THR A 33 -27.42 -26.27 3.08
N SER A 34 -26.82 -27.37 3.55
CA SER A 34 -25.38 -27.45 3.86
C SER A 34 -24.50 -27.48 2.60
N ALA A 35 -24.92 -28.22 1.56
CA ALA A 35 -24.16 -28.36 0.33
C ALA A 35 -24.23 -27.09 -0.55
N ALA A 36 -25.40 -26.43 -0.59
CA ALA A 36 -25.55 -25.15 -1.28
C ALA A 36 -24.73 -24.03 -0.61
N LYS A 37 -24.69 -24.00 0.73
CA LYS A 37 -23.88 -23.05 1.49
C LYS A 37 -22.38 -23.25 1.26
N SER A 38 -21.91 -24.49 1.17
CA SER A 38 -20.49 -24.76 0.86
C SER A 38 -20.10 -24.34 -0.55
N ASP A 39 -20.99 -24.50 -1.54
CA ASP A 39 -20.74 -24.07 -2.93
C ASP A 39 -20.76 -22.53 -3.07
N GLU A 40 -21.65 -21.83 -2.35
CA GLU A 40 -21.62 -20.36 -2.26
C GLU A 40 -20.37 -19.82 -1.58
N ASP A 41 -19.93 -20.46 -0.48
CA ASP A 41 -18.71 -20.08 0.22
C ASP A 41 -17.46 -20.31 -0.66
N GLU A 42 -17.41 -21.41 -1.43
CA GLU A 42 -16.33 -21.67 -2.38
C GLU A 42 -16.31 -20.63 -3.52
N LYS A 43 -17.45 -20.36 -4.16
CA LYS A 43 -17.58 -19.32 -5.19
C LYS A 43 -17.16 -17.95 -4.68
N LYS A 44 -17.57 -17.59 -3.46
CA LYS A 44 -17.15 -16.35 -2.80
C LYS A 44 -15.64 -16.30 -2.59
N MET A 45 -15.02 -17.39 -2.11
CA MET A 45 -13.57 -17.44 -1.91
C MET A 45 -12.80 -17.36 -3.23
N GLN A 46 -13.30 -18.00 -4.29
CA GLN A 46 -12.72 -17.90 -5.63
C GLN A 46 -12.84 -16.49 -6.20
N PHE A 47 -14.03 -15.88 -6.10
CA PHE A 47 -14.26 -14.48 -6.47
C PHE A 47 -13.30 -13.54 -5.73
N LEU A 48 -13.18 -13.66 -4.40
CA LEU A 48 -12.26 -12.86 -3.60
C LEU A 48 -10.79 -13.12 -3.93
N THR A 49 -10.46 -14.27 -4.49
CA THR A 49 -9.09 -14.56 -4.96
C THR A 49 -8.82 -13.86 -6.28
N VAL A 50 -9.74 -13.94 -7.24
CA VAL A 50 -9.65 -13.20 -8.52
C VAL A 50 -9.57 -11.69 -8.27
N MET A 51 -10.41 -11.15 -7.38
CA MET A 51 -10.42 -9.71 -7.09
C MET A 51 -9.14 -9.20 -6.44
N ARG A 52 -8.26 -10.06 -5.89
CA ARG A 52 -6.93 -9.64 -5.40
C ARG A 52 -5.97 -9.32 -6.53
N GLU A 53 -6.20 -9.88 -7.70
CA GLU A 53 -5.41 -9.64 -8.91
C GLU A 53 -5.85 -8.39 -9.68
N VAL A 54 -6.87 -7.67 -9.18
CA VAL A 54 -7.36 -6.42 -9.76
C VAL A 54 -6.76 -5.25 -8.97
N PRO A 55 -5.82 -4.47 -9.53
CA PRO A 55 -5.33 -3.25 -8.91
C PRO A 55 -6.46 -2.23 -8.82
N VAL A 56 -6.59 -1.56 -7.67
CA VAL A 56 -7.67 -0.60 -7.41
C VAL A 56 -7.12 0.71 -6.85
N PRO A 57 -7.75 1.86 -7.16
CA PRO A 57 -7.40 3.11 -6.51
C PRO A 57 -7.74 3.04 -5.03
N VAL A 58 -7.00 3.79 -4.21
CA VAL A 58 -7.37 4.00 -2.82
C VAL A 58 -7.95 5.40 -2.66
N VAL A 59 -9.24 5.47 -2.33
CA VAL A 59 -9.90 6.74 -2.06
C VAL A 59 -10.50 6.78 -0.66
N VAL A 60 -10.60 7.97 -0.09
CA VAL A 60 -11.42 8.21 1.10
C VAL A 60 -12.65 9.02 0.70
N VAL A 61 -13.81 8.49 1.02
CA VAL A 61 -15.09 9.19 0.83
C VAL A 61 -15.51 9.78 2.16
N THR A 62 -15.90 11.06 2.18
CA THR A 62 -16.29 11.77 3.40
C THR A 62 -17.71 12.30 3.28
N ALA A 63 -18.41 12.34 4.41
CA ALA A 63 -19.76 12.88 4.52
C ALA A 63 -19.96 13.44 5.94
N ALA A 64 -20.83 14.43 6.06
CA ALA A 64 -21.21 15.03 7.33
C ALA A 64 -22.64 15.58 7.25
N ALA A 65 -23.33 15.60 8.39
CA ALA A 65 -24.57 16.34 8.56
C ALA A 65 -24.28 17.60 9.37
N SER A 66 -25.06 18.66 9.17
CA SER A 66 -24.91 19.91 9.93
C SER A 66 -24.95 19.64 11.45
N GLY A 67 -23.86 19.96 12.15
CA GLY A 67 -23.71 19.73 13.60
C GLY A 67 -23.61 18.26 14.03
N GLY A 68 -23.53 17.31 13.10
CA GLY A 68 -23.37 15.87 13.36
C GLY A 68 -21.92 15.40 13.24
N PRO A 69 -21.63 14.13 13.63
CA PRO A 69 -20.29 13.58 13.53
C PRO A 69 -19.85 13.47 12.08
N ARG A 70 -18.64 13.95 11.78
CA ARG A 70 -18.02 13.79 10.47
C ARG A 70 -17.55 12.35 10.30
N ARG A 71 -17.78 11.79 9.11
CA ARG A 71 -17.46 10.39 8.81
C ARG A 71 -16.68 10.28 7.53
N GLY A 72 -15.83 9.27 7.49
CA GLY A 72 -15.06 8.91 6.32
C GLY A 72 -14.99 7.40 6.18
N PHE A 73 -14.90 6.90 4.95
CA PHE A 73 -14.58 5.51 4.72
C PHE A 73 -13.60 5.34 3.57
N THR A 74 -12.67 4.40 3.75
CA THR A 74 -11.75 3.99 2.69
C THR A 74 -12.47 3.08 1.70
N CYS A 75 -12.42 3.46 0.43
CA CYS A 75 -13.13 2.82 -0.66
C CYS A 75 -12.15 2.44 -1.77
N SER A 76 -12.33 1.25 -2.34
CA SER A 76 -11.57 0.81 -3.51
C SER A 76 -12.44 0.58 -4.75
N SER A 77 -13.76 0.76 -4.63
CA SER A 77 -14.73 0.63 -5.73
C SER A 77 -14.96 1.93 -6.51
N PHE A 78 -14.14 2.95 -6.29
CA PHE A 78 -14.30 4.23 -6.96
C PHE A 78 -14.03 4.08 -8.47
N THR A 79 -14.95 4.58 -9.30
CA THR A 79 -14.78 4.60 -10.76
C THR A 79 -15.49 5.80 -11.39
N SER A 80 -14.99 6.23 -12.55
CA SER A 80 -15.72 7.15 -13.43
C SER A 80 -16.88 6.42 -14.10
N VAL A 81 -17.99 7.13 -14.32
CA VAL A 81 -19.23 6.59 -14.93
C VAL A 81 -19.62 7.34 -16.20
N SER A 82 -19.58 8.68 -16.18
CA SER A 82 -19.95 9.50 -17.34
C SER A 82 -19.13 10.79 -17.38
N ALA A 83 -18.90 11.33 -18.57
CA ALA A 83 -18.33 12.66 -18.77
C ALA A 83 -19.41 13.76 -18.88
N HIS A 84 -20.62 13.41 -19.34
CA HIS A 84 -21.73 14.35 -19.54
C HIS A 84 -23.08 13.74 -19.10
N PRO A 85 -23.66 14.17 -17.95
CA PRO A 85 -22.99 14.96 -16.91
C PRO A 85 -21.79 14.21 -16.31
N PRO A 86 -20.83 14.89 -15.66
CA PRO A 86 -19.69 14.22 -15.05
C PRO A 86 -20.14 13.40 -13.84
N LEU A 87 -20.09 12.08 -13.94
CA LEU A 87 -20.55 11.15 -12.91
C LEU A 87 -19.43 10.21 -12.47
N VAL A 88 -19.38 9.93 -11.17
CA VAL A 88 -18.53 8.91 -10.54
C VAL A 88 -19.39 7.94 -9.73
N SER A 89 -18.86 6.78 -9.36
CA SER A 89 -19.53 5.88 -8.43
C SER A 89 -18.64 5.33 -7.32
N VAL A 90 -19.27 4.96 -6.21
CA VAL A 90 -18.67 4.25 -5.07
C VAL A 90 -19.66 3.22 -4.51
N CYS A 91 -19.18 2.06 -4.09
CA CYS A 91 -20.00 1.01 -3.48
C CYS A 91 -19.82 0.98 -1.97
N ILE A 92 -20.92 1.14 -1.22
CA ILE A 92 -20.93 1.18 0.24
C ILE A 92 -21.67 -0.06 0.76
N GLY A 93 -21.00 -0.85 1.60
CA GLY A 93 -21.59 -2.06 2.19
C GLY A 93 -22.78 -1.75 3.10
N GLN A 94 -23.72 -2.67 3.20
CA GLN A 94 -24.90 -2.55 4.07
C GLN A 94 -24.91 -3.60 5.18
N PRO A 95 -25.44 -3.27 6.38
CA PRO A 95 -25.93 -1.95 6.81
C PRO A 95 -24.76 -0.98 7.11
N SER A 96 -24.92 0.31 6.81
CA SER A 96 -23.88 1.32 7.06
C SER A 96 -24.43 2.66 7.51
N ARG A 97 -23.89 3.18 8.63
CA ARG A 97 -24.19 4.54 9.12
C ARG A 97 -23.67 5.61 8.16
N PHE A 98 -22.58 5.33 7.46
CA PHE A 98 -22.04 6.21 6.43
C PHE A 98 -22.98 6.28 5.21
N LEU A 99 -23.52 5.14 4.77
CA LEU A 99 -24.50 5.12 3.68
C LEU A 99 -25.72 5.98 4.02
N ARG A 100 -26.29 5.79 5.22
CA ARG A 100 -27.44 6.60 5.66
C ARG A 100 -27.11 8.09 5.67
N LEU A 101 -25.93 8.47 6.17
CA LEU A 101 -25.47 9.86 6.16
C LEU A 101 -25.40 10.45 4.75
N VAL A 102 -24.85 9.70 3.79
CA VAL A 102 -24.77 10.14 2.38
C VAL A 102 -26.16 10.30 1.76
N LEU A 103 -27.07 9.37 2.01
CA LEU A 103 -28.43 9.42 1.46
C LEU A 103 -29.26 10.56 2.09
N ASP A 104 -29.15 10.76 3.40
CA ASP A 104 -29.90 11.79 4.13
C ASP A 104 -29.42 13.21 3.76
N THR A 105 -28.13 13.38 3.49
CA THR A 105 -27.53 14.70 3.17
C THR A 105 -27.44 14.97 1.67
N GLY A 106 -27.42 13.93 0.84
CA GLY A 106 -27.22 14.03 -0.60
C GLY A 106 -25.84 14.53 -1.01
N ARG A 107 -24.86 14.58 -0.10
CA ARG A 107 -23.52 15.16 -0.33
C ARG A 107 -22.42 14.24 0.16
N PHE A 108 -21.33 14.21 -0.60
CA PHE A 108 -20.10 13.53 -0.20
C PHE A 108 -18.90 14.06 -1.00
N ASN A 109 -17.71 13.95 -0.42
CA ASN A 109 -16.46 14.25 -1.13
C ASN A 109 -15.65 12.98 -1.32
N VAL A 110 -14.96 12.86 -2.45
CA VAL A 110 -14.03 11.77 -2.77
C VAL A 110 -12.61 12.31 -2.82
N HIS A 111 -11.70 11.61 -2.16
CA HIS A 111 -10.29 11.97 -2.08
C HIS A 111 -9.44 10.84 -2.62
N VAL A 112 -8.83 11.02 -3.79
CA VAL A 112 -7.84 10.08 -4.31
C VAL A 112 -6.57 10.25 -3.50
N LEU A 113 -6.23 9.25 -2.70
CA LEU A 113 -5.12 9.37 -1.76
C LEU A 113 -3.79 9.31 -2.49
N ALA A 114 -2.88 10.19 -2.08
CA ALA A 114 -1.49 10.12 -2.47
C ALA A 114 -0.77 8.97 -1.73
N GLU A 115 0.36 8.52 -2.26
CA GLU A 115 1.19 7.47 -1.65
C GLU A 115 1.51 7.72 -0.16
N ARG A 116 1.67 8.99 0.26
CA ARG A 116 2.01 9.34 1.65
C ARG A 116 0.87 9.16 2.64
N GLN A 117 -0.35 8.90 2.17
CA GLN A 117 -1.57 8.95 2.98
C GLN A 117 -2.08 7.54 3.37
N VAL A 118 -1.19 6.55 3.43
CA VAL A 118 -1.52 5.19 3.90
C VAL A 118 -2.18 5.22 5.29
N SER A 119 -1.72 6.11 6.19
CA SER A 119 -2.32 6.26 7.52
C SER A 119 -3.79 6.67 7.46
N LEU A 120 -4.18 7.57 6.56
CA LEU A 120 -5.59 7.95 6.36
C LEU A 120 -6.40 6.79 5.80
N SER A 121 -5.85 6.04 4.83
CA SER A 121 -6.49 4.82 4.32
C SER A 121 -6.77 3.82 5.44
N VAL A 122 -5.78 3.56 6.30
CA VAL A 122 -5.89 2.64 7.44
C VAL A 122 -6.91 3.15 8.47
N HIS A 123 -6.88 4.45 8.77
CA HIS A 123 -7.81 5.09 9.71
C HIS A 123 -9.25 4.93 9.27
N PHE A 124 -9.57 5.34 8.03
CA PHE A 124 -10.93 5.30 7.50
C PHE A 124 -11.37 3.91 6.99
N ALA A 125 -10.49 2.90 7.01
CA ALA A 125 -10.87 1.50 6.77
C ALA A 125 -11.47 0.82 8.00
N ARG A 126 -11.41 1.46 9.18
CA ARG A 126 -11.97 0.94 10.43
C ARG A 126 -13.39 1.46 10.63
N PRO A 127 -14.34 0.59 11.03
CA PRO A 127 -15.67 1.06 11.43
C PRO A 127 -15.57 1.98 12.65
N PRO A 128 -16.24 3.14 12.66
CA PRO A 128 -16.22 4.02 13.82
C PRO A 128 -16.97 3.42 15.01
N GLU A 129 -16.63 3.87 16.21
CA GLU A 129 -17.44 3.66 17.41
C GLU A 129 -18.77 4.42 17.32
N LYS A 130 -19.66 4.15 18.27
CA LYS A 130 -20.96 4.83 18.34
C LYS A 130 -20.74 6.30 18.69
N ASN A 131 -21.29 7.20 17.88
CA ASN A 131 -21.17 8.67 18.02
C ASN A 131 -19.76 9.25 17.86
N GLU A 132 -18.75 8.44 17.51
CA GLU A 132 -17.41 8.93 17.17
C GLU A 132 -17.47 9.84 15.94
N ASP A 133 -16.79 10.98 16.04
CA ASP A 133 -16.34 11.81 14.94
C ASP A 133 -14.94 11.35 14.50
N GLN A 134 -14.85 10.75 13.31
CA GLN A 134 -13.59 10.17 12.82
C GLN A 134 -12.57 11.22 12.40
N PHE A 135 -12.94 12.51 12.41
CA PHE A 135 -12.06 13.61 12.03
C PHE A 135 -11.45 14.31 13.25
N ASP A 136 -11.78 13.88 14.46
CA ASP A 136 -11.09 14.35 15.67
C ASP A 136 -9.60 13.97 15.61
N GLY A 137 -8.73 14.98 15.67
CA GLY A 137 -7.28 14.81 15.54
C GLY A 137 -6.77 14.56 14.11
N ILE A 138 -7.64 14.59 13.09
CA ILE A 138 -7.25 14.50 11.68
C ILE A 138 -7.24 15.91 11.08
N SER A 139 -6.15 16.31 10.41
CA SER A 139 -6.10 17.58 9.70
C SER A 139 -7.10 17.59 8.53
N HIS A 140 -8.00 18.56 8.52
CA HIS A 140 -9.00 18.74 7.46
C HIS A 140 -9.52 20.17 7.43
N THR A 141 -10.08 20.56 6.29
CA THR A 141 -11.00 21.70 6.18
C THR A 141 -12.42 21.16 5.92
N THR A 142 -13.40 22.04 5.77
CA THR A 142 -14.76 21.66 5.36
C THR A 142 -15.17 22.46 4.13
N ASP A 143 -16.01 21.85 3.30
CA ASP A 143 -16.70 22.59 2.24
C ASP A 143 -17.84 23.46 2.82
N GLU A 144 -18.56 24.18 1.96
CA GLU A 144 -19.67 25.04 2.40
C GLU A 144 -20.85 24.29 3.03
N ASN A 145 -20.90 22.96 2.93
CA ASN A 145 -21.92 22.10 3.54
C ASN A 145 -21.42 21.43 4.83
N GLY A 146 -20.21 21.76 5.29
CA GLY A 146 -19.60 21.14 6.47
C GLY A 146 -19.01 19.74 6.21
N VAL A 147 -18.92 19.30 4.95
CA VAL A 147 -18.34 18.00 4.60
C VAL A 147 -16.81 18.09 4.59
N PRO A 148 -16.09 17.18 5.28
CA PRO A 148 -14.64 17.27 5.37
C PRO A 148 -13.93 17.19 4.03
N LEU A 149 -12.87 17.98 3.89
CA LEU A 149 -11.91 17.97 2.80
C LEU A 149 -10.52 17.61 3.37
N LEU A 150 -9.96 16.50 2.88
CA LEU A 150 -8.63 16.06 3.28
C LEU A 150 -7.55 16.83 2.52
N PRO A 151 -6.53 17.38 3.21
CA PRO A 151 -5.42 18.05 2.57
C PRO A 151 -4.48 17.02 1.93
N ASP A 152 -3.56 17.51 1.09
CA ASP A 152 -2.46 16.72 0.55
C ASP A 152 -2.83 15.47 -0.28
N VAL A 153 -4.05 15.45 -0.80
CA VAL A 153 -4.56 14.38 -1.67
C VAL A 153 -4.03 14.54 -3.10
N ALA A 154 -4.01 13.44 -3.86
CA ALA A 154 -3.63 13.44 -5.28
C ALA A 154 -4.72 14.13 -6.12
N ALA A 155 -5.99 13.87 -5.78
CA ALA A 155 -7.14 14.58 -6.34
C ALA A 155 -8.30 14.62 -5.34
N GLY A 156 -9.12 15.67 -5.43
CA GLY A 156 -10.35 15.83 -4.66
C GLY A 156 -11.55 16.04 -5.59
N ILE A 157 -12.70 15.47 -5.24
CA ILE A 157 -13.94 15.57 -6.02
C ILE A 157 -15.09 15.84 -5.05
N ARG A 158 -15.85 16.89 -5.31
CA ARG A 158 -17.07 17.21 -4.55
C ARG A 158 -18.29 16.73 -5.30
N CYS A 159 -19.15 15.99 -4.62
CA CYS A 159 -20.27 15.31 -5.25
C CYS A 159 -21.62 15.61 -4.59
N SER A 160 -22.66 15.71 -5.41
CA SER A 160 -24.04 15.43 -4.99
C SER A 160 -24.45 14.02 -5.37
N VAL A 161 -25.27 13.38 -4.55
CA VAL A 161 -25.89 12.10 -4.92
C VAL A 161 -26.82 12.32 -6.11
N PHE A 162 -26.46 11.71 -7.24
CA PHE A 162 -27.27 11.68 -8.46
C PHE A 162 -28.28 10.53 -8.41
N LYS A 163 -27.83 9.35 -7.99
CA LYS A 163 -28.65 8.14 -7.88
C LYS A 163 -28.02 7.15 -6.87
N SER A 164 -28.84 6.28 -6.30
CA SER A 164 -28.37 5.10 -5.57
C SER A 164 -29.14 3.83 -5.98
N ASP A 165 -28.44 2.71 -6.15
CA ASP A 165 -29.05 1.40 -6.41
C ASP A 165 -28.53 0.36 -5.40
N ILE A 166 -29.40 -0.51 -4.90
CA ILE A 166 -28.99 -1.65 -4.06
C ILE A 166 -28.62 -2.83 -4.95
N VAL A 167 -27.40 -3.33 -4.82
CA VAL A 167 -26.85 -4.44 -5.60
C VAL A 167 -26.16 -5.42 -4.65
N GLY A 168 -26.79 -6.56 -4.41
CA GLY A 168 -26.30 -7.56 -3.46
C GLY A 168 -26.24 -7.02 -2.03
N ASP A 169 -25.06 -7.06 -1.42
CA ASP A 169 -24.79 -6.58 -0.06
C ASP A 169 -24.26 -5.13 0.00
N HIS A 170 -24.31 -4.40 -1.13
CA HIS A 170 -23.84 -3.01 -1.25
C HIS A 170 -24.90 -2.10 -1.88
N ALA A 171 -24.81 -0.82 -1.55
CA ALA A 171 -25.41 0.26 -2.34
C ALA A 171 -24.36 0.86 -3.28
N VAL A 172 -24.66 0.95 -4.57
CA VAL A 172 -23.89 1.74 -5.54
C VAL A 172 -24.42 3.16 -5.49
N ILE A 173 -23.57 4.11 -5.08
CA ILE A 173 -23.87 5.54 -5.10
C ILE A 173 -23.25 6.14 -6.35
N TYR A 174 -24.07 6.80 -7.16
CA TYR A 174 -23.65 7.63 -8.28
C TYR A 174 -23.62 9.08 -7.82
N GLY A 175 -22.47 9.72 -7.94
CA GLY A 175 -22.27 11.12 -7.61
C GLY A 175 -22.10 11.96 -8.86
N GLU A 176 -22.83 13.07 -8.94
CA GLU A 176 -22.55 14.13 -9.91
C GLU A 176 -21.42 15.01 -9.39
N VAL A 177 -20.39 15.22 -10.22
CA VAL A 177 -19.21 16.01 -9.87
C VAL A 177 -19.54 17.49 -10.01
N LEU A 178 -19.43 18.20 -8.90
CA LEU A 178 -19.70 19.64 -8.80
C LEU A 178 -18.40 20.45 -8.94
N GLU A 179 -17.32 19.94 -8.35
CA GLU A 179 -16.01 20.57 -8.35
C GLU A 179 -14.93 19.47 -8.25
N SER A 180 -13.78 19.70 -8.88
CA SER A 180 -12.63 18.80 -8.78
C SER A 180 -11.32 19.57 -8.66
N THR A 181 -10.36 18.97 -7.96
CA THR A 181 -9.00 19.49 -7.76
C THR A 181 -7.98 18.39 -8.02
N VAL A 182 -6.81 18.75 -8.55
CA VAL A 182 -5.72 17.82 -8.87
C VAL A 182 -4.39 18.42 -8.42
N ALA A 183 -3.56 17.61 -7.77
CA ALA A 183 -2.19 17.97 -7.43
C ALA A 183 -1.22 17.43 -8.49
N GLN A 184 -0.24 18.25 -8.90
CA GLN A 184 0.73 17.86 -9.94
C GLN A 184 1.83 16.89 -9.42
N ASP A 185 2.19 16.96 -8.14
CA ASP A 185 3.35 16.23 -7.57
C ASP A 185 2.99 15.25 -6.45
N ARG A 186 1.83 14.60 -6.60
CA ARG A 186 1.31 13.66 -5.60
C ARG A 186 0.84 12.38 -6.29
N PRO A 187 1.75 11.44 -6.59
CA PRO A 187 1.37 10.20 -7.25
C PRO A 187 0.32 9.45 -6.41
N PRO A 188 -0.73 8.92 -7.06
CA PRO A 188 -1.83 8.26 -6.35
C PRO A 188 -1.39 6.88 -5.85
N MET A 189 -2.00 6.49 -4.74
CA MET A 189 -1.81 5.17 -4.12
C MET A 189 -2.69 4.12 -4.79
N VAL A 190 -2.10 2.95 -5.05
CA VAL A 190 -2.80 1.76 -5.57
C VAL A 190 -2.81 0.67 -4.51
N PHE A 191 -3.90 -0.08 -4.41
CA PHE A 191 -3.97 -1.28 -3.60
C PHE A 191 -4.02 -2.52 -4.49
N TYR A 192 -3.10 -3.45 -4.28
CA TYR A 192 -2.95 -4.67 -5.07
C TYR A 192 -2.32 -5.77 -4.23
N GLN A 193 -2.81 -7.02 -4.34
CA GLN A 193 -2.35 -8.16 -3.54
C GLN A 193 -2.22 -7.86 -2.02
N ARG A 194 -3.22 -7.20 -1.45
CA ARG A 194 -3.28 -6.81 -0.02
C ARG A 194 -2.22 -5.81 0.45
N SER A 195 -1.51 -5.19 -0.46
CA SER A 195 -0.46 -4.22 -0.14
C SER A 195 -0.72 -2.89 -0.82
N TYR A 196 -0.25 -1.82 -0.19
CA TYR A 196 -0.19 -0.50 -0.81
C TYR A 196 1.02 -0.45 -1.76
N HIS A 197 0.79 0.10 -2.95
CA HIS A 197 1.78 0.27 -4.00
C HIS A 197 1.81 1.72 -4.47
N SER A 198 2.98 2.10 -4.96
CA SER A 198 3.24 3.39 -5.59
C SER A 198 3.45 3.15 -7.08
N LEU A 199 2.73 3.91 -7.91
CA LEU A 199 2.96 3.88 -9.36
C LEU A 199 4.33 4.47 -9.72
N ALA A 200 4.83 5.41 -8.91
CA ALA A 200 6.16 5.96 -9.07
C ALA A 200 7.25 4.89 -8.83
N GLU A 201 7.08 3.99 -7.85
CA GLU A 201 7.99 2.87 -7.62
C GLU A 201 7.95 1.86 -8.78
N ALA A 202 6.75 1.51 -9.28
CA ALA A 202 6.62 0.61 -10.41
C ALA A 202 7.27 1.18 -11.69
N ALA A 203 7.08 2.48 -11.96
CA ALA A 203 7.72 3.17 -13.08
C ALA A 203 9.25 3.20 -12.94
N PHE A 204 9.75 3.49 -11.73
CA PHE A 204 11.18 3.47 -11.43
C PHE A 204 11.79 2.08 -11.65
N MET A 205 11.17 1.03 -11.11
CA MET A 205 11.65 -0.34 -11.26
C MET A 205 11.62 -0.79 -12.72
N SER A 206 10.55 -0.50 -13.46
CA SER A 206 10.46 -0.79 -14.89
C SER A 206 11.56 -0.07 -15.69
N ALA A 207 11.82 1.21 -15.39
CA ALA A 207 12.87 1.98 -16.05
C ALA A 207 14.28 1.43 -15.75
N PHE A 208 14.53 1.02 -14.51
CA PHE A 208 15.79 0.37 -14.13
C PHE A 208 15.96 -0.99 -14.83
N GLU A 209 14.95 -1.86 -14.75
CA GLU A 209 14.98 -3.22 -15.31
C GLU A 209 15.07 -3.25 -16.84
N ARG A 210 14.59 -2.19 -17.51
CA ARG A 210 14.69 -2.00 -18.96
C ARG A 210 15.87 -1.13 -19.38
N GLN A 211 16.72 -0.70 -18.44
CA GLN A 211 17.87 0.17 -18.68
C GLN A 211 17.50 1.53 -19.33
N THR A 212 16.29 2.02 -19.09
CA THR A 212 15.80 3.33 -19.60
C THR A 212 15.76 4.42 -18.54
N LEU A 213 16.09 4.12 -17.28
CA LEU A 213 16.26 5.15 -16.24
C LEU A 213 17.38 6.11 -16.65
N PRO A 214 17.18 7.45 -16.63
CA PRO A 214 18.25 8.40 -16.88
C PRO A 214 19.41 8.18 -15.91
N PHE A 215 20.65 8.19 -16.41
CA PHE A 215 21.82 7.86 -15.60
C PHE A 215 22.09 8.89 -14.49
N GLU A 216 21.72 10.15 -14.70
CA GLU A 216 21.71 11.20 -13.68
C GLU A 216 20.82 10.86 -12.48
N ASP A 217 19.79 10.03 -12.69
CA ASP A 217 18.91 9.53 -11.64
C ASP A 217 19.46 8.25 -10.99
N TRP A 218 20.54 7.65 -11.54
CA TRP A 218 21.20 6.46 -10.99
C TRP A 218 22.13 6.78 -9.81
N THR A 219 21.55 7.41 -8.80
CA THR A 219 22.20 7.89 -7.58
C THR A 219 22.29 6.80 -6.49
N HIS A 220 23.00 7.06 -5.39
CA HIS A 220 22.99 6.19 -4.20
C HIS A 220 21.57 5.93 -3.67
N GLU A 221 20.71 6.97 -3.67
CA GLU A 221 19.30 6.84 -3.30
C GLU A 221 18.56 5.87 -4.23
N ALA A 222 18.83 5.91 -5.54
CA ALA A 222 18.24 4.97 -6.49
C ALA A 222 18.70 3.52 -6.25
N HIS A 223 19.95 3.29 -5.84
CA HIS A 223 20.43 1.95 -5.50
C HIS A 223 19.65 1.38 -4.30
N ILE A 224 19.46 2.19 -3.25
CA ILE A 224 18.70 1.79 -2.06
C ILE A 224 17.21 1.62 -2.39
N ARG A 225 16.64 2.50 -3.22
CA ARG A 225 15.26 2.40 -3.70
C ARG A 225 15.01 1.09 -4.44
N MET A 226 15.92 0.72 -5.33
CA MET A 226 15.88 -0.54 -6.07
C MET A 226 16.01 -1.74 -5.14
N ALA A 227 16.94 -1.72 -4.18
CA ALA A 227 17.07 -2.78 -3.17
C ALA A 227 15.81 -2.93 -2.30
N TRP A 228 15.23 -1.82 -1.83
CA TRP A 228 13.99 -1.80 -1.04
C TRP A 228 12.82 -2.44 -1.79
N ASN A 229 12.68 -2.16 -3.08
CA ASN A 229 11.62 -2.75 -3.90
C ASN A 229 11.80 -4.26 -4.08
N TYR A 230 13.01 -4.75 -4.40
CA TYR A 230 13.26 -6.19 -4.55
C TYR A 230 13.09 -6.97 -3.24
N LEU A 231 13.59 -6.44 -2.12
CA LEU A 231 13.53 -7.13 -0.82
C LEU A 231 12.12 -7.26 -0.25
N ARG A 232 11.16 -6.43 -0.70
CA ARG A 232 9.74 -6.55 -0.32
C ARG A 232 9.00 -7.62 -1.13
N GLN A 233 9.54 -8.00 -2.29
CA GLN A 233 8.88 -8.91 -3.24
C GLN A 233 9.54 -10.29 -3.27
N HIS A 234 10.80 -10.39 -2.84
CA HIS A 234 11.58 -11.62 -2.90
C HIS A 234 12.32 -11.88 -1.57
N PRO A 235 12.51 -13.15 -1.19
CA PRO A 235 13.44 -13.52 -0.12
C PRO A 235 14.84 -12.99 -0.38
N LEU A 236 15.61 -12.73 0.68
CA LEU A 236 16.94 -12.11 0.61
C LEU A 236 17.88 -12.75 -0.44
N PRO A 237 18.05 -14.09 -0.51
CA PRO A 237 18.95 -14.68 -1.51
C PRO A 237 18.56 -14.38 -2.96
N GLU A 238 17.25 -14.37 -3.24
CA GLU A 238 16.73 -14.09 -4.58
C GLU A 238 16.78 -12.59 -4.90
N ALA A 239 16.45 -11.73 -3.93
CA ALA A 239 16.59 -10.29 -4.07
C ALA A 239 18.06 -9.90 -4.33
N GLU A 240 19.02 -10.43 -3.57
CA GLU A 240 20.45 -10.21 -3.79
C GLU A 240 20.83 -10.59 -5.23
N ARG A 241 20.42 -11.76 -5.71
CA ARG A 241 20.71 -12.21 -7.08
C ARG A 241 20.16 -11.25 -8.13
N LEU A 242 18.90 -10.84 -8.01
CA LEU A 242 18.23 -9.92 -8.95
C LEU A 242 18.89 -8.54 -8.96
N ILE A 243 19.20 -8.00 -7.78
CA ILE A 243 19.86 -6.71 -7.60
C ILE A 243 21.22 -6.70 -8.32
N LYS A 244 22.07 -7.69 -8.07
CA LYS A 244 23.42 -7.78 -8.67
C LYS A 244 23.33 -7.83 -10.20
N GLN A 245 22.48 -8.70 -10.73
CA GLN A 245 22.27 -8.82 -12.18
C GLN A 245 21.69 -7.54 -12.79
N GLY A 246 20.76 -6.88 -12.11
CA GLY A 246 20.18 -5.61 -12.52
C GLY A 246 21.24 -4.52 -12.66
N ILE A 247 22.05 -4.30 -11.62
CA ILE A 247 23.10 -3.27 -11.61
C ILE A 247 24.13 -3.54 -12.70
N GLN A 248 24.57 -4.79 -12.86
CA GLN A 248 25.54 -5.17 -13.89
C GLN A 248 25.01 -4.92 -15.31
N ARG A 249 23.75 -5.27 -15.60
CA ARG A 249 23.09 -4.99 -16.88
C ARG A 249 22.98 -3.49 -17.13
N TYR A 250 22.52 -2.74 -16.14
CA TYR A 250 22.37 -1.28 -16.22
C TYR A 250 23.71 -0.57 -16.48
N ASN A 251 24.76 -0.95 -15.74
CA ASN A 251 26.10 -0.40 -15.91
C ASN A 251 26.72 -0.77 -17.27
N THR A 252 26.38 -1.93 -17.84
CA THR A 252 26.88 -2.34 -19.16
C THR A 252 26.37 -1.40 -20.26
N VAL A 253 25.09 -1.02 -20.22
CA VAL A 253 24.50 -0.06 -21.16
C VAL A 253 25.10 1.34 -20.96
N ASN A 254 25.39 1.72 -19.71
CA ASN A 254 25.92 3.03 -19.34
C ASN A 254 27.45 3.06 -19.18
N LYS A 255 28.18 2.10 -19.77
CA LYS A 255 29.63 1.89 -19.51
C LYS A 255 30.51 3.12 -19.70
N THR A 256 30.13 4.05 -20.59
CA THR A 256 30.87 5.29 -20.85
C THR A 256 30.65 6.36 -19.80
N ARG A 257 29.58 6.25 -19.00
CA ARG A 257 29.21 7.20 -17.92
C ARG A 257 29.60 6.69 -16.53
N VAL A 258 29.80 5.38 -16.38
CA VAL A 258 30.16 4.74 -15.11
C VAL A 258 31.66 4.93 -14.83
N SER A 259 32.00 5.61 -13.73
CA SER A 259 33.40 5.91 -13.37
C SER A 259 34.15 4.75 -12.71
N ARG A 260 33.49 4.05 -11.77
CA ARG A 260 34.12 3.04 -10.91
C ARG A 260 33.50 1.65 -11.03
N GLY A 261 32.65 1.38 -12.03
CA GLY A 261 32.08 0.05 -12.28
C GLY A 261 31.25 -0.54 -11.14
N TYR A 262 30.90 -1.82 -11.26
CA TYR A 262 30.21 -2.59 -10.22
C TYR A 262 31.17 -3.01 -9.09
N HIS A 263 30.65 -3.12 -7.86
CA HIS A 263 31.41 -3.54 -6.67
C HIS A 263 30.58 -4.51 -5.83
N GLU A 264 31.03 -5.77 -5.76
CA GLU A 264 30.26 -6.86 -5.12
C GLU A 264 30.05 -6.63 -3.62
N THR A 265 31.13 -6.39 -2.86
CA THR A 265 31.02 -6.26 -1.40
C THR A 265 30.19 -5.05 -0.97
N VAL A 266 30.36 -3.89 -1.60
CA VAL A 266 29.55 -2.70 -1.32
C VAL A 266 28.06 -2.98 -1.60
N THR A 267 27.75 -3.60 -2.73
CA THR A 267 26.36 -3.95 -3.10
C THR A 267 25.75 -4.87 -2.04
N CYS A 268 26.39 -6.00 -1.73
CA CYS A 268 25.91 -6.95 -0.72
C CYS A 268 25.75 -6.30 0.67
N CYS A 269 26.70 -5.44 1.06
CA CYS A 269 26.64 -4.69 2.31
C CYS A 269 25.34 -3.88 2.40
N PHE A 270 25.07 -3.01 1.41
CA PHE A 270 23.85 -2.20 1.42
C PHE A 270 22.57 -3.03 1.30
N VAL A 271 22.55 -4.11 0.50
CA VAL A 271 21.38 -4.99 0.41
C VAL A 271 21.05 -5.59 1.78
N ARG A 272 22.05 -6.07 2.52
CA ARG A 272 21.84 -6.61 3.88
C ARG A 272 21.42 -5.53 4.88
N LEU A 273 21.96 -4.32 4.79
CA LEU A 273 21.53 -3.20 5.63
C LEU A 273 20.08 -2.80 5.37
N VAL A 274 19.64 -2.76 4.10
CA VAL A 274 18.23 -2.52 3.74
C VAL A 274 17.35 -3.66 4.23
N ALA A 275 17.79 -4.92 4.11
CA ALA A 275 17.05 -6.08 4.60
C ALA A 275 16.87 -6.02 6.13
N ALA A 276 17.90 -5.59 6.87
CA ALA A 276 17.83 -5.40 8.32
C ALA A 276 16.83 -4.29 8.68
N ALA A 277 16.90 -3.16 7.98
CA ALA A 277 15.98 -2.03 8.17
C ALA A 277 14.51 -2.40 7.90
N LEU A 278 14.25 -3.31 6.95
CA LEU A 278 12.91 -3.83 6.65
C LEU A 278 12.39 -4.81 7.71
N ARG A 279 13.28 -5.53 8.39
CA ARG A 279 12.93 -6.47 9.47
C ARG A 279 12.73 -5.78 10.82
N ASP A 280 13.25 -4.56 10.98
CA ASP A 280 13.07 -3.78 12.21
C ASP A 280 11.57 -3.44 12.44
N PRO A 281 11.00 -3.77 13.62
CA PRO A 281 9.58 -3.54 13.89
C PRO A 281 9.14 -2.07 13.83
N ILE A 282 10.05 -1.14 14.13
CA ILE A 282 9.79 0.30 14.21
C ILE A 282 10.00 0.94 12.84
N THR A 283 11.13 0.67 12.19
CA THR A 283 11.51 1.32 10.94
C THR A 283 11.05 0.57 9.69
N GLY A 284 10.83 -0.74 9.77
CA GLY A 284 10.48 -1.62 8.65
C GLY A 284 9.01 -1.61 8.23
N SER A 285 8.10 -1.14 9.10
CA SER A 285 6.66 -1.01 8.82
C SER A 285 6.30 0.12 7.83
N ALA A 286 7.28 0.66 7.11
CA ALA A 286 7.08 1.72 6.13
C ALA A 286 6.35 1.18 4.89
N ASN A 287 5.23 1.83 4.53
CA ASN A 287 4.41 1.40 3.40
C ASN A 287 4.85 2.03 2.07
N THR A 288 5.72 3.06 2.12
CA THR A 288 6.27 3.74 0.94
C THR A 288 7.78 3.90 1.06
N PHE A 289 8.46 4.03 -0.08
CA PHE A 289 9.91 4.27 -0.10
C PHE A 289 10.26 5.59 0.60
N ARG A 290 9.47 6.65 0.41
CA ARG A 290 9.70 7.93 1.09
C ARG A 290 9.60 7.83 2.61
N GLU A 291 8.64 7.05 3.12
CA GLU A 291 8.53 6.79 4.55
C GLU A 291 9.72 5.98 5.08
N PHE A 292 10.11 4.93 4.35
CA PHE A 292 11.31 4.16 4.64
C PHE A 292 12.54 5.06 4.68
N ARG A 293 12.62 6.02 3.75
CA ARG A 293 13.68 7.02 3.67
C ARG A 293 13.83 7.85 4.93
N ARG A 294 12.71 8.41 5.41
CA ARG A 294 12.65 9.23 6.62
C ARG A 294 12.97 8.43 7.89
N ARG A 295 12.58 7.15 7.96
CA ARG A 295 12.80 6.31 9.16
C ARG A 295 14.21 5.73 9.23
N ASN A 296 14.94 5.69 8.12
CA ASN A 296 16.25 5.05 8.02
C ASN A 296 17.30 6.03 7.45
N GLU A 297 17.39 7.23 8.05
CA GLU A 297 18.26 8.31 7.56
C GLU A 297 19.73 7.93 7.40
N TYR A 298 20.21 6.97 8.21
CA TYR A 298 21.58 6.50 8.17
C TYR A 298 21.95 5.79 6.85
N LEU A 299 20.98 5.23 6.11
CA LEU A 299 21.26 4.51 4.86
C LEU A 299 21.70 5.45 3.72
N TRP A 300 21.40 6.75 3.80
CA TRP A 300 21.74 7.71 2.73
C TRP A 300 23.22 8.12 2.75
N ASP A 301 23.94 7.78 3.82
CA ASP A 301 25.37 7.97 3.88
C ASP A 301 26.10 6.84 3.14
N SER A 302 26.64 7.14 1.96
CA SER A 302 27.45 6.18 1.21
C SER A 302 28.73 5.75 1.96
N ALA A 303 29.21 6.56 2.92
CA ALA A 303 30.38 6.23 3.74
C ALA A 303 30.05 5.24 4.87
N LEU A 304 28.78 4.88 5.07
CA LEU A 304 28.33 3.91 6.08
C LEU A 304 29.08 2.57 5.99
N VAL A 305 29.51 2.17 4.79
CA VAL A 305 30.33 0.96 4.59
C VAL A 305 31.61 0.96 5.44
N GLY A 306 32.21 2.14 5.70
CA GLY A 306 33.41 2.30 6.51
C GLY A 306 33.23 1.97 8.00
N ARG A 307 31.98 1.86 8.48
CA ARG A 307 31.68 1.35 9.82
C ARG A 307 31.97 -0.15 9.95
N TYR A 308 31.79 -0.89 8.86
CA TYR A 308 31.90 -2.34 8.81
C TYR A 308 33.26 -2.79 8.24
N TYR A 309 33.81 -2.04 7.29
CA TYR A 309 35.04 -2.40 6.57
C TYR A 309 36.18 -1.39 6.79
N SER A 310 37.41 -1.88 6.92
CA SER A 310 38.61 -1.06 6.78
C SER A 310 38.81 -0.60 5.33
N PRO A 311 39.51 0.53 5.11
CA PRO A 311 39.91 0.97 3.77
C PRO A 311 40.70 -0.10 3.01
N GLU A 312 41.58 -0.84 3.69
CA GLU A 312 42.41 -1.90 3.10
C GLU A 312 41.54 -3.05 2.58
N ARG A 313 40.53 -3.45 3.36
CA ARG A 313 39.63 -4.55 3.00
C ARG A 313 38.66 -4.15 1.90
N ILE A 314 37.97 -3.02 2.04
CA ILE A 314 36.90 -2.62 1.09
C ILE A 314 37.44 -2.24 -0.29
N ASN A 315 38.65 -1.68 -0.36
CA ASN A 315 39.25 -1.27 -1.64
C ASN A 315 40.04 -2.41 -2.32
N SER A 316 40.06 -3.61 -1.75
CA SER A 316 40.73 -4.76 -2.36
C SER A 316 40.04 -5.21 -3.66
N GLU A 317 40.82 -5.74 -4.60
CA GLU A 317 40.28 -6.34 -5.83
C GLU A 317 39.32 -7.50 -5.50
N GLU A 318 39.65 -8.26 -4.47
CA GLU A 318 38.81 -9.33 -3.96
C GLU A 318 37.42 -8.83 -3.55
N ALA A 319 37.35 -7.79 -2.71
CA ALA A 319 36.08 -7.22 -2.25
C ALA A 319 35.24 -6.66 -3.40
N ARG A 320 35.90 -6.24 -4.48
CA ARG A 320 35.24 -5.75 -5.68
C ARG A 320 34.60 -6.87 -6.51
N LEU A 321 35.27 -8.02 -6.62
CA LEU A 321 34.85 -9.16 -7.45
C LEU A 321 33.94 -10.16 -6.72
N ARG A 322 34.17 -10.37 -5.42
CA ARG A 322 33.40 -11.29 -4.58
C ARG A 322 33.03 -10.64 -3.24
N PHE A 323 32.00 -11.16 -2.59
CA PHE A 323 31.64 -10.71 -1.26
C PHE A 323 32.71 -11.18 -0.26
N VAL A 324 33.25 -10.23 0.51
CA VAL A 324 34.11 -10.51 1.66
C VAL A 324 33.40 -10.05 2.92
N GLU A 325 33.53 -10.82 4.01
CA GLU A 325 32.94 -10.42 5.29
C GLU A 325 33.59 -9.13 5.85
N PRO A 326 32.91 -8.36 6.73
CA PRO A 326 33.50 -7.22 7.42
C PRO A 326 34.69 -7.56 8.32
N ASP A 327 35.62 -6.62 8.53
CA ASP A 327 36.72 -6.70 9.52
C ASP A 327 36.59 -5.76 10.72
N ARG A 328 35.69 -4.76 10.69
CA ARG A 328 35.50 -3.84 11.84
C ARG A 328 34.32 -4.22 12.72
N GLN A 329 33.15 -4.40 12.10
CA GLN A 329 31.90 -4.75 12.78
C GLN A 329 31.14 -5.75 11.91
N PRO A 330 30.49 -6.78 12.48
CA PRO A 330 29.67 -7.70 11.70
C PRO A 330 28.47 -6.96 11.10
N LEU A 331 28.00 -7.41 9.93
CA LEU A 331 26.72 -6.95 9.38
C LEU A 331 25.56 -7.44 10.26
N PRO A 332 24.42 -6.73 10.27
CA PRO A 332 23.22 -7.20 10.96
C PRO A 332 22.81 -8.60 10.48
N ASP A 333 22.36 -9.44 11.41
CA ASP A 333 21.84 -10.75 11.05
C ASP A 333 20.45 -10.59 10.41
N VAL A 334 20.38 -11.06 9.17
CA VAL A 334 19.20 -11.00 8.30
C VAL A 334 18.86 -12.39 7.76
N SER A 335 19.28 -13.44 8.47
CA SER A 335 18.93 -14.83 8.20
C SER A 335 17.45 -15.08 8.44
#